data_AF-A0AAV8Y854-F1
#
_entry.id   AF-A0AAV8Y854-F1
#
_cell.length_a   1.000
_cell.length_b   1.000
_cell.length_c   1.000
_cell.angle_alpha   90.00
_cell.angle_beta   90.00
_cell.angle_gamma   90.00
#
_symmetry.space_group_name_H-M   'P 1'
#
loop_
_entity.id
_entity.type
_entity.pdbx_description
1 polymer ?
#
loop_
_entity_poly.entity_id
_entity_poly.type
_entity_poly.pdbx_seq_one_letter_code
_entity_poly.pdbx_strand_id
1 'polypeptide(L)'
;MWIIWKDEITAKENADGITILKWRDKRDVLMLSTKHTDEMVSVTKNGKEVLKPKMVIDYNIGKTSIDISDQFASYDSALRKNIKWYKKWVSKSF
;
A
#
# COMPACT_ATOMS: atom_id res chain seq x y z
N MET A 1 -20.90 14.85 -21.64
CA MET A 1 -20.87 13.83 -20.58
C MET A 1 -19.81 12.80 -20.97
N TRP A 2 -18.62 12.84 -20.38
CA TRP A 2 -17.53 11.94 -20.75
C TRP A 2 -17.58 10.70 -19.87
N ILE A 3 -17.76 9.54 -20.51
CA ILE A 3 -17.73 8.23 -19.86
C ILE A 3 -16.26 7.93 -19.56
N ILE A 4 -15.88 7.96 -18.28
CA ILE A 4 -14.52 7.60 -17.85
C ILE A 4 -14.57 6.11 -17.48
N TRP A 5 -13.84 5.29 -18.23
CA TRP A 5 -13.84 3.84 -18.05
C TRP A 5 -13.09 3.44 -16.77
N LYS A 6 -13.63 2.43 -16.08
CA LYS A 6 -12.97 1.74 -14.98
C LYS A 6 -11.90 0.81 -15.57
N ASP A 7 -10.76 0.67 -14.89
CA ASP A 7 -9.64 -0.22 -15.28
C ASP A 7 -8.70 0.31 -16.39
N GLU A 8 -8.67 1.62 -16.65
CA GLU A 8 -7.63 2.23 -17.49
C GLU A 8 -6.25 2.16 -16.82
N ILE A 9 -5.25 1.73 -17.60
CA ILE A 9 -3.86 1.56 -17.15
C ILE A 9 -2.93 2.25 -18.15
N THR A 10 -1.97 3.01 -17.63
CA THR A 10 -0.87 3.56 -18.43
C THR A 10 0.43 3.30 -17.69
N ALA A 11 1.35 2.58 -18.31
CA ALA A 11 2.70 2.36 -17.80
C ALA A 11 3.72 3.03 -18.73
N LYS A 12 4.78 3.58 -18.15
CA LYS A 12 5.97 4.06 -18.88
C LYS A 12 7.21 3.68 -18.10
N GLU A 13 8.19 3.14 -18.80
CA GLU A 13 9.50 2.81 -18.25
C GLU A 13 10.56 3.76 -18.84
N ASN A 14 11.48 4.23 -17.99
CA ASN A 14 12.64 5.00 -18.40
C ASN A 14 13.83 4.07 -18.71
N ALA A 15 14.80 4.53 -19.50
CA ALA A 15 16.02 3.79 -19.84
C ALA A 15 16.83 3.35 -18.60
N ASP A 16 16.67 4.03 -17.47
CA ASP A 16 17.29 3.69 -16.18
C ASP A 16 16.55 2.57 -15.42
N GLY A 17 15.53 1.94 -16.01
CA GLY A 17 14.74 0.85 -15.39
C GLY A 17 13.71 1.34 -14.36
N ILE A 18 13.32 2.63 -14.43
CA ILE A 18 12.30 3.20 -13.55
C ILE A 18 10.95 3.15 -14.26
N THR A 19 10.01 2.41 -13.68
CA THR A 19 8.64 2.26 -14.17
C THR A 19 7.69 3.17 -13.40
N ILE A 20 6.94 3.97 -14.13
CA ILE A 20 5.79 4.74 -13.65
C ILE A 20 4.53 4.06 -14.13
N LEU A 21 3.59 3.81 -13.23
CA LEU A 21 2.28 3.24 -13.53
C LEU A 21 1.18 4.16 -13.02
N LYS A 22 0.21 4.45 -13.89
CA LYS A 22 -1.08 5.02 -13.51
C LYS A 22 -2.16 3.94 -13.69
N TRP A 23 -2.87 3.62 -12.61
CA TRP A 23 -3.99 2.67 -12.62
C TRP A 23 -5.23 3.28 -11.97
N ARG A 24 -6.40 3.12 -12.60
CA ARG A 24 -7.66 3.67 -12.09
C ARG A 24 -8.59 2.57 -11.58
N ASP A 25 -8.68 2.45 -10.25
CA ASP A 25 -9.73 1.66 -9.56
C ASP A 25 -10.93 2.57 -9.24
N LYS A 26 -11.27 2.80 -7.97
CA LYS A 26 -12.23 3.85 -7.56
C LYS A 26 -11.66 5.27 -7.71
N ARG A 27 -10.33 5.40 -7.65
CA ARG A 27 -9.56 6.64 -7.78
C ARG A 27 -8.30 6.35 -8.59
N ASP A 28 -7.70 7.39 -9.17
CA ASP A 28 -6.40 7.28 -9.83
C ASP A 28 -5.32 6.95 -8.79
N VAL A 29 -4.58 5.87 -9.03
CA VAL A 29 -3.42 5.44 -8.26
C VAL A 29 -2.19 5.59 -9.14
N LEU A 30 -1.21 6.38 -8.69
CA LEU A 30 0.10 6.46 -9.32
C LEU A 30 1.12 5.68 -8.50
N MET A 31 1.90 4.85 -9.17
CA MET A 31 2.94 4.02 -8.59
C MET A 31 4.27 4.29 -9.31
N LEU A 32 5.35 4.19 -8.54
CA LEU A 32 6.72 4.28 -9.00
C LEU A 32 7.47 3.03 -8.53
N SER A 33 8.16 2.37 -9.46
CA SER A 33 8.97 1.19 -9.12
C SER A 33 10.23 1.11 -9.95
N THR A 34 11.28 0.55 -9.37
CA THR A 34 12.56 0.25 -10.05
C THR A 34 12.77 -1.24 -10.28
N LYS A 35 11.79 -2.06 -9.87
CA LYS A 35 11.88 -3.54 -9.89
C LYS A 35 10.74 -4.20 -10.67
N HIS A 36 9.62 -3.51 -10.81
CA HIS A 36 8.40 -4.07 -11.39
C HIS A 36 8.13 -3.39 -12.73
N THR A 37 7.78 -4.20 -13.72
CA THR A 37 7.32 -3.80 -15.05
C THR A 37 5.81 -3.52 -15.03
N ASP A 38 5.18 -3.46 -16.20
CA ASP A 38 3.74 -3.26 -16.42
C ASP A 38 2.90 -4.54 -16.23
N GLU A 39 3.44 -5.56 -15.57
CA GLU A 39 2.77 -6.84 -15.33
C GLU A 39 1.44 -6.70 -14.56
N MET A 40 0.39 -7.33 -15.11
CA MET A 40 -0.93 -7.44 -14.52
C MET A 40 -1.19 -8.86 -14.03
N VAL A 41 -1.77 -8.99 -12.84
CA VAL A 41 -2.07 -10.26 -12.19
C VAL A 41 -3.55 -10.33 -11.86
N SER A 42 -4.18 -11.48 -12.16
CA SER A 42 -5.55 -11.77 -11.75
C SER A 42 -5.58 -12.10 -10.25
N VAL A 43 -6.31 -11.31 -9.48
CA VAL A 43 -6.48 -11.52 -8.04
C VAL A 43 -7.95 -11.77 -7.73
N THR A 44 -8.23 -12.83 -6.99
CA THR A 44 -9.57 -13.11 -6.49
C THR A 44 -9.90 -12.16 -5.33
N LYS A 45 -10.83 -11.25 -5.53
CA LYS A 45 -11.36 -10.35 -4.50
C LYS A 45 -12.84 -10.61 -4.31
N ASN A 46 -13.23 -11.02 -3.11
CA ASN A 46 -14.62 -11.32 -2.73
C ASN A 46 -15.31 -12.30 -3.70
N GLY A 47 -14.59 -13.34 -4.14
CA GLY A 47 -15.11 -14.35 -5.07
C GLY A 47 -15.18 -13.92 -6.54
N LYS A 48 -14.66 -12.73 -6.89
CA LYS A 48 -14.54 -12.26 -8.28
C LYS A 48 -13.08 -12.11 -8.66
N GLU A 49 -12.72 -12.53 -9.87
CA GLU A 49 -11.39 -12.27 -10.43
C GLU A 49 -11.30 -10.80 -10.87
N VAL A 50 -10.28 -10.10 -10.40
CA VAL A 50 -10.01 -8.71 -10.73
C VAL A 50 -8.56 -8.59 -11.15
N LEU A 51 -8.32 -7.97 -12.31
CA LEU A 51 -6.97 -7.66 -12.78
C LEU A 51 -6.40 -6.50 -11.97
N LYS A 52 -5.20 -6.69 -11.44
CA LYS A 52 -4.47 -5.65 -10.70
C LYS A 52 -3.01 -5.62 -11.12
N PRO A 53 -2.37 -4.44 -11.08
CA PRO A 53 -0.93 -4.36 -11.33
C PRO A 53 -0.15 -5.10 -10.24
N LYS A 54 0.83 -5.90 -10.63
CA LYS A 54 1.69 -6.67 -9.71
C LYS A 54 2.35 -5.76 -8.67
N MET A 55 2.85 -4.61 -9.11
CA MET A 55 3.47 -3.62 -8.23
C MET A 55 2.56 -3.10 -7.12
N VAL A 56 1.25 -3.04 -7.35
CA VAL A 56 0.26 -2.62 -6.33
C VAL A 56 0.06 -3.72 -5.30
N ILE A 57 0.10 -4.98 -5.73
CA ILE A 57 -0.01 -6.14 -4.84
C ILE A 57 1.21 -6.19 -3.92
N ASP A 58 2.40 -6.14 -4.49
CA ASP A 58 3.67 -6.24 -3.75
C ASP A 58 3.84 -5.06 -2.78
N TYR A 59 3.45 -3.85 -3.20
CA TYR A 59 3.42 -2.69 -2.31
C TYR A 59 2.48 -2.90 -1.12
N ASN A 60 1.26 -3.41 -1.35
CA ASN A 60 0.31 -3.64 -0.28
C ASN A 60 0.79 -4.72 0.69
N ILE A 61 1.46 -5.78 0.21
CA ILE A 61 2.06 -6.81 1.06
C ILE A 61 3.10 -6.18 1.99
N GLY A 62 4.04 -5.39 1.43
CA GLY A 62 5.07 -4.72 2.22
C GLY A 62 4.50 -3.72 3.23
N LYS A 63 3.49 -2.94 2.83
CA LYS A 63 2.84 -1.95 3.69
C LYS A 63 2.07 -2.59 4.84
N THR A 64 1.41 -3.73 4.59
CA THR A 64 0.57 -4.42 5.60
C THR A 64 1.36 -4.72 6.88
N SER A 65 2.64 -5.09 6.78
CA SER A 65 3.50 -5.35 7.95
C SER A 65 3.68 -4.13 8.85
N ILE A 66 3.80 -2.94 8.27
CA ILE A 66 3.94 -1.67 9.02
C ILE A 66 2.62 -1.35 9.72
N ASP A 67 1.50 -1.45 8.99
CA ASP A 67 0.17 -1.16 9.54
C ASP A 67 -0.16 -2.11 10.70
N ILE A 68 0.21 -3.38 10.60
CA ILE A 68 0.04 -4.38 11.67
C ILE A 68 0.89 -4.03 12.89
N SER A 69 2.16 -3.68 12.70
CA SER A 69 3.05 -3.27 13.80
C SER A 69 2.51 -2.04 14.55
N ASP A 70 2.05 -1.04 13.80
CA ASP A 70 1.45 0.17 14.38
C ASP A 70 0.13 -0.14 15.10
N GLN A 71 -0.67 -1.05 14.54
CA GLN A 71 -1.90 -1.51 15.17
C GLN A 71 -1.61 -2.21 16.50
N PHE A 72 -0.66 -3.13 16.54
CA PHE A 72 -0.22 -3.78 17.80
C PHE A 72 0.31 -2.74 18.80
N ALA A 73 1.12 -1.79 18.34
CA ALA A 73 1.65 -0.72 19.17
C ALA A 73 0.58 0.26 19.69
N SER A 74 -0.59 0.31 19.05
CA SER A 74 -1.76 1.10 19.47
C SER A 74 -2.65 0.36 20.46
N TYR A 75 -2.77 -0.96 20.31
CA TYR A 75 -3.45 -1.82 21.30
C TYR A 75 -2.67 -1.94 22.60
N ASP A 76 -1.35 -1.80 22.53
CA ASP A 76 -0.48 -1.61 23.68
C ASP A 76 -0.66 -0.19 24.27
N SER A 77 -1.83 0.02 24.89
CA SER A 77 -2.08 1.22 25.67
C SER A 77 -1.26 1.14 26.94
N ALA A 78 -0.32 2.09 27.12
CA ALA A 78 0.35 2.25 28.40
C ALA A 78 -0.72 2.31 29.51
N LEU A 79 -0.63 1.39 30.48
CA LEU A 79 -1.62 1.18 31.56
C LEU A 79 -2.00 2.47 32.32
N ARG A 80 -1.20 3.53 32.22
CA ARG A 80 -1.49 4.87 32.71
C ARG A 80 -1.13 5.97 31.72
N LYS A 81 -2.06 6.91 31.50
CA LYS A 81 -1.78 8.20 30.85
C LYS A 81 -0.76 8.98 31.69
N ASN A 82 0.37 9.34 31.10
CA ASN A 82 1.43 10.11 31.76
C ASN A 82 1.67 11.43 31.01
N ILE A 83 1.80 12.54 31.75
CA ILE A 83 2.08 13.88 31.19
C ILE A 83 3.50 13.97 30.61
N LYS A 84 4.45 13.17 31.15
CA LYS A 84 5.86 13.19 30.74
C LYS A 84 6.12 12.17 29.64
N TRP A 85 6.48 12.64 28.44
CA TRP A 85 6.64 11.82 27.22
C TRP A 85 7.67 10.68 27.35
N TYR A 86 8.76 10.88 28.08
CA TYR A 86 9.84 9.88 28.22
C TYR A 86 9.38 8.62 28.99
N LYS A 87 8.38 8.74 29.87
CA LYS A 87 7.81 7.59 30.61
C LYS A 87 7.05 6.63 29.70
N LYS A 88 6.58 7.10 28.54
CA LYS A 88 5.88 6.27 27.53
C LYS A 88 6.82 5.24 26.90
N TRP A 89 8.09 5.62 26.68
CA TRP A 89 9.11 4.72 26.13
C TRP A 89 9.50 3.62 27.11
N VAL A 90 9.74 3.99 28.38
CA VAL A 90 10.09 3.02 29.43
C VAL A 90 8.99 1.99 29.67
N SER A 91 7.72 2.39 29.59
CA SER A 91 6.57 1.47 29.75
C SER A 91 6.42 0.45 28.62
N LYS A 92 7.00 0.70 27.43
CA LYS A 92 6.95 -0.20 26.27
C LYS A 92 8.11 -1.20 26.21
N SER A 93 9.10 -1.05 27.10
CA SER A 93 10.33 -1.86 27.11
C SER A 93 10.31 -3.01 28.14
N PHE A 94 9.19 -3.25 28.81
CA PHE A 94 8.99 -4.33 29.78
C PHE A 94 7.88 -5.27 29.33
#